data_AF-A0A2S8PKA7-F1
#
_entry.id   AF-A0A2S8PKA7-F1
#
_cell.length_a   1.000
_cell.length_b   1.000
_cell.length_c   1.000
_cell.angle_alpha   90.00
_cell.angle_beta   90.00
_cell.angle_gamma   90.00
#
_symmetry.space_group_name_H-M   'P 1'
#
loop_
_entity.id
_entity.type
_entity.pdbx_description
1 polymer ?
#
loop_
_entity_poly.entity_id
_entity_poly.type
_entity_poly.pdbx_seq_one_letter_code
_entity_poly.pdbx_strand_id
1 'polypeptide(L)'
;MNEALQAVDQADYVILASYQFRNVASQFGWADDQTLIDEMNQRNKRYTLLSLGNPYETIYIQNVRSGIAVYGKQEPNTAAGIKVLLGQLKAGGVLPVTIK
;
A
#
# COMPACT_ATOMS: atom_id res chain seq x y z
N MET A 1 -15.04 8.14 2.60
CA MET A 1 -13.89 8.97 3.04
C MET A 1 -13.91 9.24 4.55
N ASN A 2 -14.99 9.82 5.11
CA ASN A 2 -15.01 10.22 6.54
C ASN A 2 -14.76 9.08 7.54
N GLU A 3 -15.34 7.89 7.33
CA GLU A 3 -15.13 6.75 8.24
C GLU A 3 -13.68 6.23 8.21
N ALA A 4 -13.08 6.18 7.01
CA ALA A 4 -11.68 5.76 6.85
C ALA A 4 -10.72 6.74 7.53
N LEU A 5 -10.95 8.05 7.40
CA LEU A 5 -10.13 9.07 8.07
C LEU A 5 -10.25 8.98 9.59
N GLN A 6 -11.44 8.71 10.12
CA GLN A 6 -11.63 8.49 11.56
C GLN A 6 -10.90 7.23 12.04
N ALA A 7 -10.96 6.13 11.28
CA ALA A 7 -10.23 4.91 11.61
C ALA A 7 -8.70 5.11 11.58
N VAL A 8 -8.18 5.86 10.60
CA VAL A 8 -6.76 6.23 10.51
C VAL A 8 -6.33 7.04 11.72
N ASP A 9 -7.17 7.96 12.19
CA ASP A 9 -6.85 8.81 13.33
C ASP A 9 -6.70 7.99 14.62
N GLN A 10 -7.61 7.03 14.84
CA GLN A 10 -7.62 6.15 16.01
C GLN A 10 -6.56 5.05 15.99
N ALA A 11 -6.06 4.67 14.82
CA ALA A 11 -5.08 3.59 14.68
C ALA A 11 -3.66 4.01 15.08
N ASP A 12 -2.91 3.12 15.74
CA ASP A 12 -1.46 3.31 15.96
C ASP A 12 -0.65 3.08 14.68
N TYR A 13 -1.15 2.17 13.82
CA TYR A 13 -0.51 1.78 12.58
C TYR A 13 -1.57 1.42 11.53
N VAL A 14 -1.33 1.80 10.27
CA VAL A 14 -2.24 1.54 9.15
C VAL A 14 -1.57 0.66 8.10
N ILE A 15 -2.25 -0.39 7.67
CA ILE A 15 -1.89 -1.12 6.45
C ILE A 15 -2.88 -0.68 5.37
N LEU A 16 -2.42 0.14 4.44
CA LEU A 16 -3.21 0.60 3.30
C LEU A 16 -3.02 -0.41 2.16
N ALA A 17 -4.02 -1.24 1.90
CA ALA A 17 -3.92 -2.29 0.88
C ALA A 17 -4.49 -1.82 -0.46
N SER A 18 -3.67 -1.89 -1.50
CA SER A 18 -4.05 -1.61 -2.89
C SER A 18 -4.13 -2.92 -3.67
N TYR A 19 -5.11 -3.04 -4.57
CA TYR A 19 -5.24 -4.20 -5.45
C TYR A 19 -5.65 -3.79 -6.85
N GLN A 20 -4.69 -3.83 -7.77
CA GLN A 20 -4.95 -3.71 -9.20
C GLN A 20 -4.91 -5.10 -9.86
N PHE A 21 -6.00 -5.46 -10.53
CA PHE A 21 -6.07 -6.65 -11.37
C PHE A 21 -6.81 -6.38 -12.67
N ARG A 22 -6.11 -6.57 -13.80
CA ARG A 22 -6.61 -6.56 -15.19
C ARG A 22 -7.34 -5.31 -15.69
N ASN A 23 -7.65 -4.33 -14.85
CA ASN A 23 -8.22 -3.06 -15.27
C ASN A 23 -7.12 -2.05 -15.62
N VAL A 24 -7.42 -1.15 -16.55
CA VAL A 24 -6.60 0.03 -16.84
C VAL A 24 -6.44 0.84 -15.56
N ALA A 25 -5.20 1.19 -15.23
CA ALA A 25 -4.88 1.83 -13.96
C ALA A 25 -5.65 3.14 -13.74
N SER A 26 -6.05 3.86 -14.80
CA SER A 26 -6.87 5.07 -14.70
C SER A 26 -8.27 4.89 -14.11
N GLN A 27 -8.74 3.65 -13.92
CA GLN A 27 -10.08 3.36 -13.37
C GLN A 27 -10.10 3.15 -11.85
N PHE A 28 -8.97 3.27 -11.16
CA PHE A 28 -8.88 3.08 -9.72
C PHE A 28 -8.96 4.42 -8.98
N GLY A 29 -9.43 4.37 -7.73
CA GLY A 29 -9.59 5.52 -6.83
C GLY A 29 -8.29 6.09 -6.29
N TRP A 30 -7.28 6.33 -7.15
CA TRP A 30 -5.96 6.81 -6.70
C TRP A 30 -6.00 8.15 -5.99
N ALA A 31 -6.98 9.01 -6.32
CA ALA A 31 -7.16 10.27 -5.61
C ALA A 31 -7.57 10.04 -4.14
N ASP A 32 -8.38 9.01 -3.88
CA ASP A 32 -8.78 8.64 -2.52
C ASP A 32 -7.60 8.05 -1.75
N ASP A 33 -6.82 7.17 -2.39
CA ASP A 33 -5.59 6.62 -1.81
C ASP A 33 -4.56 7.72 -1.54
N GLN A 34 -4.37 8.67 -2.46
CA GLN A 34 -3.49 9.83 -2.28
C GLN A 34 -3.96 10.70 -1.11
N THR A 35 -5.27 10.94 -1.00
CA THR A 35 -5.84 11.72 0.12
C THR A 35 -5.52 11.05 1.47
N LEU A 36 -5.65 9.72 1.56
CA LEU A 36 -5.28 8.99 2.77
C LEU A 36 -3.78 9.07 3.05
N ILE A 37 -2.94 8.93 2.02
CA ILE A 37 -1.48 9.03 2.13
C ILE A 37 -1.06 10.42 2.62
N ASP A 38 -1.63 11.48 2.03
CA ASP A 38 -1.32 12.85 2.40
C ASP A 38 -1.74 13.14 3.83
N GLU A 39 -2.93 12.68 4.25
CA GLU A 39 -3.39 12.83 5.62
C GLU A 39 -2.47 12.10 6.61
N MET A 40 -2.13 10.84 6.32
CA MET A 40 -1.21 10.06 7.15
C MET A 40 0.18 10.72 7.22
N ASN A 41 0.66 11.24 6.10
CA ASN A 41 1.94 11.95 6.02
C ASN A 41 1.92 13.25 6.84
N GLN A 42 0.85 14.04 6.74
CA GLN A 42 0.68 15.30 7.46
C GLN A 42 0.60 15.07 8.97
N ARG A 43 -0.10 14.03 9.42
CA ARG A 43 -0.21 13.66 10.84
C ARG A 43 0.97 12.85 11.36
N ASN A 44 1.96 12.56 10.52
CA ASN A 44 3.07 11.65 10.83
C ASN A 44 2.59 10.28 11.35
N LYS A 45 1.46 9.80 10.84
CA LYS A 45 0.89 8.48 11.14
C LYS A 45 1.77 7.40 10.52
N ARG A 46 2.01 6.32 11.26
CA ARG A 46 2.77 5.17 10.74
C ARG A 46 1.87 4.33 9.84
N TYR A 47 2.33 4.08 8.63
CA TYR A 47 1.60 3.23 7.70
C TYR A 47 2.55 2.48 6.77
N THR A 48 2.01 1.48 6.07
CA THR A 48 2.62 0.90 4.87
C THR A 48 1.57 0.72 3.79
N LEU A 49 1.94 1.07 2.55
CA LEU A 49 1.23 0.66 1.35
C LEU A 49 1.54 -0.82 1.04
N LEU A 50 0.53 -1.68 1.10
CA LEU A 50 0.61 -3.09 0.76
C LEU A 50 0.02 -3.34 -0.63
N SER A 51 0.88 -3.45 -1.64
CA SER A 51 0.48 -3.73 -3.01
C SER A 51 0.23 -5.22 -3.22
N LEU A 52 -1.04 -5.59 -3.38
CA LEU A 52 -1.50 -6.98 -3.52
C LEU A 52 -1.51 -7.47 -4.98
N GLY A 53 -1.15 -6.62 -5.93
CA GLY A 53 -1.19 -6.94 -7.37
C GLY A 53 0.08 -6.50 -8.09
N ASN A 54 -0.09 -5.96 -9.29
CA ASN A 54 1.01 -5.27 -9.95
C ASN A 54 1.19 -3.90 -9.26
N PRO A 55 2.41 -3.52 -8.84
CA PRO A 55 2.66 -2.30 -8.07
C PRO A 55 2.71 -1.06 -8.98
N TYR A 56 1.67 -0.85 -9.79
CA TYR A 56 1.59 0.27 -10.73
C TYR A 56 0.87 1.48 -10.14
N GLU A 57 0.21 1.34 -9.00
CA GLU A 57 -0.31 2.45 -8.21
C GLU A 57 0.77 3.50 -7.93
N THR A 58 2.03 3.09 -7.76
CA THR A 58 3.17 3.99 -7.50
C THR A 58 3.47 4.97 -8.64
N ILE A 59 2.87 4.76 -9.82
CA ILE A 59 2.90 5.73 -10.93
C ILE A 59 1.95 6.90 -10.64
N TYR A 60 0.85 6.63 -9.93
CA TYR A 60 -0.26 7.57 -9.72
C TYR A 60 -0.25 8.21 -8.33
N ILE A 61 0.26 7.50 -7.32
CA ILE A 61 0.37 8.01 -5.95
C ILE A 61 1.82 8.38 -5.63
N GLN A 62 1.99 9.44 -4.87
CA GLN A 62 3.27 10.07 -4.56
C GLN A 62 3.51 10.12 -3.05
N ASN A 63 4.77 10.35 -2.66
CA ASN A 63 5.18 10.55 -1.27
C ASN A 63 4.86 9.38 -0.32
N VAL A 64 4.82 8.15 -0.85
CA VAL A 64 4.68 6.95 -0.04
C VAL A 64 5.94 6.76 0.81
N ARG A 65 5.82 6.82 2.16
CA ARG A 65 6.96 6.71 3.08
C ARG A 65 7.40 5.27 3.35
N SER A 66 6.48 4.31 3.22
CA SER A 66 6.75 2.87 3.37
C SER A 66 5.82 2.08 2.47
N GLY A 67 6.36 1.14 1.70
CA GLY A 67 5.62 0.34 0.73
C GLY A 67 6.24 -1.03 0.53
N ILE A 68 5.39 -2.03 0.30
CA ILE A 68 5.81 -3.38 -0.10
C ILE A 68 4.87 -3.92 -1.18
N ALA A 69 5.45 -4.53 -2.21
CA ALA A 69 4.71 -5.26 -3.22
C ALA A 69 4.82 -6.76 -2.94
N VAL A 70 3.66 -7.42 -2.81
CA VAL A 70 3.58 -8.87 -2.55
C VAL A 70 3.14 -9.66 -3.77
N TYR A 71 2.70 -9.02 -4.86
CA TYR A 71 2.35 -9.67 -6.13
C TYR A 71 1.26 -10.75 -6.02
N GLY A 72 0.38 -10.65 -5.03
CA GLY A 72 -0.76 -11.55 -4.86
C GLY A 72 -1.65 -11.18 -3.68
N LYS A 73 -2.97 -11.20 -3.89
CA LYS A 73 -3.98 -10.92 -2.85
C LYS A 73 -4.35 -12.13 -1.98
N GLN A 74 -3.72 -13.27 -2.21
CA GLN A 74 -4.00 -14.52 -1.52
C GLN A 74 -2.72 -15.09 -0.91
N GLU A 75 -2.86 -16.05 -0.02
CA GLU A 75 -1.74 -16.84 0.48
C GLU A 75 -1.02 -17.56 -0.68
N PRO A 76 0.32 -17.67 -0.63
CA PRO A 76 1.21 -17.35 0.49
C PRO A 76 1.69 -15.88 0.55
N ASN A 77 1.31 -15.05 -0.41
CA ASN A 77 1.85 -13.70 -0.60
C ASN A 77 1.49 -12.77 0.57
N THR A 78 0.24 -12.83 1.02
CA THR A 78 -0.26 -12.01 2.13
C THR A 78 0.43 -12.35 3.45
N ALA A 79 0.55 -13.62 3.84
CA ALA A 79 1.25 -13.97 5.08
C ALA A 79 2.74 -13.62 5.03
N ALA A 80 3.41 -13.83 3.89
CA ALA A 80 4.80 -13.43 3.73
C ALA A 80 4.97 -11.90 3.89
N GLY A 81 4.09 -11.11 3.27
CA GLY A 81 4.05 -9.66 3.42
C GLY A 81 3.87 -9.22 4.87
N ILE A 82 2.88 -9.77 5.58
CA ILE A 82 2.64 -9.44 6.99
C ILE A 82 3.84 -9.81 7.86
N LYS A 83 4.45 -11.00 7.66
CA LYS A 83 5.65 -11.40 8.40
C LYS A 83 6.82 -10.43 8.18
N VAL A 84 6.98 -9.89 6.97
CA VAL A 84 7.98 -8.85 6.70
C VAL A 84 7.65 -7.57 7.46
N LEU A 85 6.40 -7.10 7.41
CA LEU A 85 5.97 -5.87 8.10
C LEU A 85 6.16 -5.96 9.63
N LEU A 86 6.01 -7.18 10.18
CA LEU A 86 6.23 -7.46 11.60
C LEU A 86 7.70 -7.75 11.95
N GLY A 87 8.63 -7.67 10.99
CA GLY A 87 10.06 -7.93 11.21
C GLY A 87 10.42 -9.41 11.44
N GLN A 88 9.50 -10.33 11.15
CA GLN A 88 9.70 -11.77 11.29
C GLN A 88 10.41 -12.38 10.08
N LEU A 89 10.38 -11.70 8.93
CA LEU A 89 11.08 -12.06 7.71
C LEU A 89 11.75 -10.84 7.09
N LYS A 90 12.82 -11.07 6.33
CA LYS A 90 13.51 -10.02 5.56
C LYS A 90 12.98 -9.98 4.13
N ALA A 91 12.58 -8.81 3.64
CA ALA A 91 12.30 -8.62 2.22
C ALA A 91 13.59 -8.71 1.40
N GLY A 92 13.69 -9.71 0.53
CA GLY A 92 14.78 -9.88 -0.44
C GLY A 92 14.37 -9.67 -1.89
N GLY A 93 13.09 -9.41 -2.15
CA GLY A 93 12.58 -9.19 -3.51
C GLY A 93 13.09 -7.88 -4.11
N VAL A 94 13.26 -7.89 -5.44
CA VAL A 94 13.55 -6.70 -6.25
C VAL A 94 12.42 -6.57 -7.28
N LEU A 95 12.08 -5.34 -7.66
CA LEU A 95 11.05 -5.09 -8.67
C LEU A 95 11.39 -5.84 -9.98
N PRO A 96 10.51 -6.75 -10.45
CA PRO A 96 10.69 -7.44 -11.73
C PRO A 96 10.16 -6.63 -12.91
N VAL A 97 9.66 -5.41 -12.66
CA VAL A 97 9.04 -4.51 -13.63
C VAL A 97 9.61 -3.11 -13.48
N THR A 98 9.65 -2.36 -14.57
CA THR A 98 10.00 -0.95 -14.55
C THR A 98 8.79 -0.12 -14.12
N ILE A 99 8.99 0.74 -13.13
CA ILE A 99 8.05 1.80 -12.75
C ILE A 99 8.65 3.07 -13.38
N LYS A 100 8.06 3.56 -14.46
CA LYS A 100 8.47 4.82 -15.11
C LYS A 100 7.48 5.92 -14.78
#